data_AF-A0A7S2J5V1-F1
#
_entry.id   AF-A0A7S2J5V1-F1
#
_cell.length_a   1.000
_cell.length_b   1.000
_cell.length_c   1.000
_cell.angle_alpha   90.00
_cell.angle_beta   90.00
_cell.angle_gamma   90.00
#
_symmetry.space_group_name_H-M   'P 1'
#
loop_
_entity.id
_entity.type
_entity.pdbx_description
1 polymer ?
#
loop_
_entity_poly.entity_id
_entity_poly.type
_entity_poly.pdbx_seq_one_letter_code
_entity_poly.pdbx_strand_id
1 'polypeptide(L)'
;VAFVAFTITALYGIYVIFHCAPMLQLGYWRPLGGVDMDVRWRGIVQVLVFHYVTVLLLICYVRSILVHPGEIPDDDPQWQYLPQDGRMSSTLMPMGLQEMKRTGL
;
A
#
# COMPACT_ATOMS: atom_id res chain seq x y z
N VAL A 1 9.83 5.12 4.58
CA VAL A 1 8.83 4.53 5.50
C VAL A 1 8.38 5.53 6.56
N ALA A 2 9.27 6.08 7.39
CA ALA A 2 8.91 6.97 8.50
C ALA A 2 8.04 8.19 8.10
N PHE A 3 8.36 8.86 6.99
CA PHE A 3 7.56 9.99 6.49
C PHE A 3 6.09 9.58 6.24
N VAL A 4 5.87 8.52 5.45
CA VAL A 4 4.54 8.03 5.11
C VAL A 4 3.78 7.55 6.36
N ALA A 5 4.46 6.84 7.27
CA ALA A 5 3.87 6.41 8.53
C ALA A 5 3.44 7.59 9.41
N PHE A 6 4.26 8.64 9.49
CA PHE A 6 3.91 9.88 10.19
C PHE A 6 2.72 10.57 9.54
N THR A 7 2.71 10.70 8.21
CA THR A 7 1.60 11.32 7.47
C THR A 7 0.28 10.58 7.71
N ILE A 8 0.27 9.24 7.62
CA ILE A 8 -0.92 8.42 7.88
C ILE A 8 -1.41 8.64 9.31
N THR A 9 -0.51 8.62 10.29
CA THR A 9 -0.84 8.78 11.71
C THR A 9 -1.39 10.18 12.00
N ALA A 10 -0.77 11.23 11.45
CA ALA A 10 -1.20 12.62 11.62
C ALA A 10 -2.58 12.85 11.01
N LEU A 11 -2.81 12.39 9.77
CA LEU A 11 -4.11 12.51 9.11
C LEU A 11 -5.21 11.74 9.87
N TYR A 12 -4.92 10.53 10.33
CA TYR A 12 -5.84 9.75 11.16
C TYR A 12 -6.20 10.50 12.44
N GLY A 13 -5.21 11.00 13.18
CA GLY A 13 -5.43 11.74 14.43
C GLY A 13 -6.27 13.00 14.21
N ILE A 14 -5.92 13.81 13.20
CA ILE A 14 -6.66 15.03 12.86
C ILE A 14 -8.11 14.70 12.50
N TYR A 15 -8.35 13.69 11.65
CA TYR A 15 -9.69 13.31 11.25
C TYR A 15 -10.53 12.79 12.43
N VAL A 16 -9.96 11.90 13.26
CA VAL A 16 -10.70 11.34 14.39
C VAL A 16 -11.03 12.41 15.45
N ILE A 17 -10.07 13.28 15.77
CA ILE A 17 -10.25 14.28 16.83
C ILE A 17 -11.09 15.47 16.37
N PHE A 18 -10.85 16.01 15.17
CA PHE A 18 -11.50 17.24 14.72
C PHE A 18 -12.73 17.03 13.85
N HIS A 19 -12.95 15.84 13.28
CA HIS A 19 -14.12 15.55 12.45
C HIS A 19 -15.05 14.54 13.11
N CYS A 20 -14.54 13.38 13.52
CA CYS A 20 -15.36 12.33 14.12
C CYS A 20 -15.85 12.69 15.53
N ALA A 21 -15.00 13.20 16.42
CA ALA A 21 -15.41 13.51 17.79
C ALA A 21 -16.52 14.59 17.87
N PRO A 22 -16.49 15.67 17.05
CA PRO A 22 -17.60 16.62 16.97
C PRO A 22 -18.87 16.01 16.40
N MET A 23 -18.79 15.19 15.34
CA MET A 23 -19.96 14.53 14.77
C MET A 23 -20.63 13.55 15.74
N LEU A 24 -19.85 12.84 16.56
CA LEU A 24 -20.41 11.99 17.61
C LEU A 24 -20.90 12.77 18.84
N GLN A 25 -20.66 14.09 18.89
CA GLN A 25 -21.07 14.98 19.98
C GLN A 25 -20.57 14.48 21.35
N LEU A 26 -19.33 13.97 21.37
CA LEU A 26 -18.70 13.40 22.55
C LEU A 26 -18.10 14.50 23.44
N GLY A 27 -18.34 14.41 24.76
CA GLY A 27 -17.68 15.25 25.76
C GLY A 27 -17.88 16.75 25.53
N TYR A 28 -16.77 17.49 25.35
CA TYR A 28 -16.75 18.95 25.12
C TYR A 28 -17.52 19.38 23.87
N TRP A 29 -17.64 18.51 22.87
CA TRP A 29 -18.33 18.81 21.60
C TRP A 29 -19.85 18.63 21.68
N ARG A 30 -20.38 18.28 22.86
CA ARG A 30 -21.81 18.07 23.05
C ARG A 30 -22.55 19.42 23.05
N PRO A 31 -23.60 19.59 22.22
CA PRO A 31 -24.41 20.81 22.25
C PRO A 31 -25.14 20.97 23.59
N LEU A 32 -25.26 22.21 24.08
CA LEU A 32 -26.04 22.51 25.29
C LEU A 32 -27.54 22.20 25.14
N GLY A 33 -28.06 22.22 23.91
CA GLY A 33 -29.49 22.09 23.59
C GLY A 33 -30.00 20.67 23.38
N GLY A 34 -29.17 19.64 23.58
CA GLY A 34 -29.53 18.24 23.31
C GLY A 34 -28.70 17.61 22.21
N VAL A 35 -28.72 16.27 22.14
CA VAL A 35 -27.96 15.50 21.14
C VAL A 35 -28.78 15.42 19.86
N ASP A 36 -28.17 15.83 18.76
CA ASP A 36 -28.74 15.64 17.43
C ASP A 36 -28.46 14.20 16.97
N MET A 37 -29.52 13.39 16.97
CA MET A 37 -29.41 11.96 16.67
C MET A 37 -29.10 11.69 15.19
N ASP A 38 -29.53 12.57 14.27
CA ASP A 38 -29.27 12.42 12.84
C ASP A 38 -27.80 12.69 12.52
N VAL A 39 -27.24 13.75 13.10
CA VAL A 39 -25.81 14.06 13.00
C VAL A 39 -24.97 12.95 13.61
N ARG A 40 -25.37 12.46 14.79
CA ARG A 40 -24.66 11.37 15.48
C ARG A 40 -24.68 10.06 14.70
N TRP A 41 -25.82 9.70 14.09
CA TRP A 41 -25.92 8.49 13.27
C TRP A 41 -24.99 8.55 12.05
N ARG A 42 -24.99 9.68 11.33
CA ARG A 42 -24.05 9.92 10.23
C ARG A 42 -22.60 9.84 10.69
N GLY A 43 -22.31 10.43 11.86
CA GLY A 43 -20.98 10.36 12.49
C GLY A 43 -20.54 8.93 12.79
N ILE A 44 -21.42 8.07 13.31
CA ILE A 44 -21.14 6.66 13.57
C ILE A 44 -20.80 5.92 12.28
N VAL A 45 -21.59 6.10 11.22
CA VAL A 45 -21.33 5.46 9.93
C VAL A 45 -19.98 5.92 9.36
N GLN A 46 -19.69 7.22 9.39
CA GLN A 46 -18.42 7.75 8.92
C GLN A 46 -17.22 7.21 9.71
N VAL A 47 -17.34 7.12 11.04
CA VAL A 47 -16.31 6.52 11.90
C VAL A 47 -16.05 5.07 11.52
N LEU A 48 -17.11 4.26 11.40
CA LEU A 48 -16.97 2.84 11.09
C LEU A 48 -16.29 2.63 9.73
N VAL A 49 -16.75 3.34 8.69
CA VAL A 49 -16.18 3.23 7.35
C VAL A 49 -14.73 3.70 7.33
N PHE A 50 -14.44 4.85 7.93
CA PHE A 50 -13.08 5.39 7.96
C PHE A 50 -12.10 4.49 8.71
N HIS A 51 -12.49 3.95 9.87
CA HIS A 51 -11.64 3.03 10.63
C HIS A 51 -11.42 1.72 9.88
N TYR A 52 -12.46 1.16 9.25
CA TYR A 52 -12.33 -0.05 8.44
C TYR A 52 -11.32 0.14 7.30
N VAL A 53 -11.45 1.22 6.52
CA VAL A 53 -10.53 1.53 5.42
C VAL A 53 -9.12 1.81 5.94
N THR A 54 -8.98 2.52 7.06
CA THR A 54 -7.67 2.82 7.65
C THR A 54 -6.95 1.57 8.14
N VAL A 55 -7.67 0.64 8.80
CA VAL A 55 -7.10 -0.65 9.22
C VAL A 55 -6.64 -1.46 8.01
N LEU A 56 -7.46 -1.53 6.94
CA LEU A 56 -7.08 -2.19 5.71
C LEU A 56 -5.83 -1.56 5.09
N LEU A 57 -5.75 -0.23 5.05
CA LEU A 57 -4.59 0.51 4.57
C LEU A 57 -3.34 0.16 5.38
N LEU A 58 -3.42 0.16 6.71
CA LEU A 58 -2.30 -0.19 7.58
C LEU A 58 -1.84 -1.64 7.35
N ILE A 59 -2.76 -2.59 7.23
CA ILE A 59 -2.44 -3.99 6.91
C ILE A 59 -1.69 -4.07 5.58
N CYS A 60 -2.22 -3.44 4.53
CA CYS A 60 -1.59 -3.43 3.21
C CYS A 60 -0.21 -2.77 3.25
N TYR A 61 -0.07 -1.67 3.98
CA TYR A 61 1.19 -0.96 4.13
C TYR A 61 2.25 -1.81 4.84
N VAL A 62 1.89 -2.43 5.96
CA VAL A 62 2.80 -3.33 6.69
C VAL A 62 3.21 -4.52 5.81
N ARG A 63 2.26 -5.15 5.10
CA ARG A 63 2.57 -6.24 4.17
C ARG A 63 3.51 -5.80 3.06
N SER A 64 3.34 -4.61 2.48
CA SER A 64 4.26 -4.11 1.44
C SER A 64 5.69 -3.88 1.93
N ILE A 65 5.87 -3.64 3.23
CA ILE A 65 7.20 -3.44 3.83
C ILE A 65 7.87 -4.79 4.14
N LEU A 66 7.09 -5.74 4.63
CA LEU A 66 7.61 -7.02 5.11
C LEU A 66 7.76 -8.09 4.01
N VAL A 67 7.05 -7.94 2.89
CA VAL A 67 7.20 -8.85 1.75
C VAL A 67 8.54 -8.58 1.07
N HIS A 68 9.42 -9.59 1.09
CA HIS A 68 10.69 -9.56 0.39
C HIS A 68 10.43 -9.36 -1.13
N PRO A 69 11.22 -8.55 -1.84
CA PRO A 69 11.03 -8.29 -3.27
C PRO A 69 11.28 -9.51 -4.20
N GLY A 70 11.40 -10.72 -3.65
CA GLY A 70 11.90 -11.90 -4.38
C GLY A 70 13.42 -11.91 -4.50
N GLU A 71 13.98 -13.07 -4.80
CA GLU A 71 15.40 -13.26 -5.08
C GLU A 71 15.55 -13.86 -6.48
N ILE A 72 16.69 -13.61 -7.12
CA ILE A 72 17.02 -14.25 -8.39
C ILE A 72 17.53 -15.66 -8.04
N PRO A 73 16.97 -16.73 -8.64
CA PRO A 73 17.44 -18.09 -8.37
C PRO A 73 18.84 -18.31 -8.95
N ASP A 74 19.80 -18.68 -8.10
CA ASP A 74 21.21 -18.91 -8.49
C ASP A 74 21.37 -20.14 -9.42
N ASP A 75 20.54 -21.16 -9.24
CA ASP A 75 20.65 -22.45 -9.93
C ASP A 75 19.75 -22.59 -11.19
N ASP A 76 19.11 -21.50 -11.63
CA ASP A 76 18.23 -21.54 -12.81
C ASP A 76 18.99 -21.09 -14.09
N PRO A 77 19.23 -21.98 -15.07
CA PRO A 77 19.91 -21.65 -16.33
C PRO A 77 19.20 -20.55 -17.13
N GLN A 78 17.89 -20.31 -16.90
CA GLN A 78 17.15 -19.25 -17.57
C GLN A 78 17.54 -17.84 -17.08
N TRP A 79 18.10 -17.73 -15.87
CA TRP A 79 18.56 -16.48 -15.28
C TRP A 79 20.07 -16.25 -15.42
N GLN A 80 20.82 -17.26 -15.87
CA GLN A 80 22.25 -17.16 -16.11
C GLN A 80 22.52 -16.34 -17.37
N TYR A 81 23.27 -15.25 -17.22
CA TYR A 81 23.74 -14.48 -18.36
C TYR A 81 24.78 -15.28 -19.14
N LEU A 82 24.39 -15.81 -20.30
CA LEU A 82 25.32 -16.44 -21.24
C LEU A 82 25.93 -15.34 -22.13
N PRO A 83 27.22 -15.00 -21.97
CA PRO A 83 27.86 -14.02 -22.85
C PRO A 83 27.78 -14.49 -24.30
N GLN A 84 27.30 -13.61 -25.17
CA GLN A 84 27.03 -13.88 -26.57
C GLN A 84 28.28 -14.24 -27.40
N ASP A 85 29.47 -13.97 -26.84
CA ASP A 85 30.78 -14.22 -27.44
C ASP A 85 31.22 -15.69 -27.38
N GLY A 86 30.46 -16.57 -26.69
CA GLY A 86 30.74 -18.01 -26.59
C GLY A 86 29.96 -18.89 -27.59
N ARG A 87 29.26 -18.34 -28.59
CA ARG A 87 28.45 -19.11 -29.55
C ARG A 87 29.31 -19.93 -30.53
N MET A 88 29.90 -21.02 -30.05
CA MET A 88 30.10 -22.22 -30.85
C MET A 88 28.95 -23.20 -30.58
N SER A 89 28.12 -23.37 -31.62
CA SER A 89 27.22 -24.49 -31.91
C SER A 89 26.99 -25.55 -30.82
N SER A 90 25.77 -25.65 -30.29
CA SER A 90 25.09 -26.95 -30.07
C SER A 90 23.62 -26.81 -29.61
N THR A 91 22.74 -26.70 -30.60
CA THR A 91 21.53 -27.53 -30.80
C THR A 91 20.39 -27.63 -29.77
N LEU A 92 20.44 -27.18 -28.51
CA LEU A 92 19.32 -27.41 -27.56
C LEU A 92 19.07 -26.25 -26.57
N MET A 93 18.57 -25.11 -27.06
CA MET A 93 17.99 -24.06 -26.18
C MET A 93 16.55 -23.76 -26.62
N PRO A 94 15.56 -23.80 -25.71
CA PRO A 94 14.21 -23.36 -26.00
C PRO A 94 14.25 -21.85 -26.30
N MET A 95 13.46 -21.39 -27.26
CA MET A 95 13.37 -19.97 -27.66
C MET A 95 12.91 -19.10 -26.48
N GLY A 96 13.87 -18.65 -25.66
CA GLY A 96 13.70 -17.55 -24.72
C GLY A 96 13.66 -16.25 -25.51
N LEU A 97 12.54 -15.55 -25.42
CA LEU A 97 12.22 -14.33 -26.14
C LEU A 97 13.13 -13.19 -25.62
N GLN A 98 14.36 -13.08 -26.15
CA GLN A 98 15.25 -11.97 -25.86
C GLN A 98 14.75 -10.71 -26.57
N GLU A 99 14.20 -9.78 -25.80
CA GLU A 99 13.76 -8.47 -26.29
C GLU A 99 14.98 -7.66 -26.74
N MET A 100 15.17 -7.51 -28.05
CA MET A 100 16.27 -6.70 -28.60
C MET A 100 15.95 -5.21 -28.37
N LYS A 101 16.60 -4.60 -27.39
CA LYS A 101 16.57 -3.14 -27.23
C LYS A 101 17.28 -2.51 -28.43
N ARG A 102 16.50 -1.90 -29.31
CA ARG A 102 17.00 -1.15 -30.48
C ARG A 102 17.76 0.08 -29.95
N THR A 103 19.08 0.04 -29.95
CA THR A 103 19.90 1.23 -29.70
C THR A 103 19.75 2.13 -30.92
N GLY A 104 18.94 3.18 -30.78
CA GLY A 104 18.81 4.23 -31.79
C GLY A 104 20.12 5.00 -31.91
N LEU A 105 20.68 4.99 -33.11
CA LEU A 105 21.60 6.02 -33.59
C LEU A 105 20.85 7.35 -33.74
#